data_AF-A0A3Q7GI55-F1
#
_entry.id   AF-A0A3Q7GI55-F1
#
_cell.length_a   1.000
_cell.length_b   1.000
_cell.length_c   1.000
_cell.angle_alpha   90.00
_cell.angle_beta   90.00
_cell.angle_gamma   90.00
#
_symmetry.space_group_name_H-M   'P 1'
#
loop_
_entity.id
_entity.type
_entity.pdbx_description
1 polymer ?
#
loop_
_entity_poly.entity_id
_entity_poly.type
_entity_poly.pdbx_seq_one_letter_code
_entity_poly.pdbx_strand_id
1 'polypeptide(L)' 'MNLKSIEESQVALAFSSKNYSMWYLDELVNIMDSKTKYGQTVIPTFYDVDPSEVRNKKESFEEAFAKHESNYKDAVD' A
#
# COMPACT_ATOMS: atom_id res chain seq x y z
N MET A 1 -3.90 11.20 2.32
CA MET A 1 -3.65 11.56 0.91
C MET A 1 -4.99 11.85 0.21
N ASN A 2 -5.07 12.72 -0.82
CA ASN A 2 -6.33 12.98 -1.53
C ASN A 2 -6.50 11.97 -2.67
N LEU A 3 -7.53 11.11 -2.62
CA LEU A 3 -7.80 10.07 -3.61
C LEU A 3 -7.93 10.63 -5.04
N LYS A 4 -8.60 11.78 -5.20
CA LYS A 4 -8.77 12.42 -6.51
C LYS A 4 -7.43 12.80 -7.12
N SER A 5 -6.47 13.26 -6.31
CA SER A 5 -5.13 13.59 -6.77
C SER A 5 -4.33 12.35 -7.18
N ILE A 6 -4.60 11.18 -6.57
CA ILE A 6 -3.99 9.92 -6.99
C ILE A 6 -4.52 9.54 -8.37
N GLU A 7 -5.83 9.58 -8.59
CA GLU A 7 -6.46 9.23 -9.88
C GLU A 7 -6.02 10.14 -11.04
N GLU A 8 -5.84 11.44 -10.78
CA GLU A 8 -5.42 12.42 -11.79
C GLU A 8 -3.90 12.42 -12.08
N SER A 9 -3.10 11.73 -11.27
CA SER A 9 -1.65 11.68 -11.43
C SER A 9 -1.19 10.68 -12.50
N GLN A 10 -0.16 11.02 -13.27
CA GLN A 10 0.46 10.08 -14.23
C GLN A 10 1.48 9.15 -13.58
N VAL A 11 2.08 9.58 -12.47
CA VAL A 11 3.11 8.85 -11.72
C VAL A 11 2.77 8.90 -10.23
N ALA A 12 2.84 7.75 -9.56
CA ALA A 12 2.67 7.64 -8.12
C ALA A 12 3.92 7.01 -7.48
N LEU A 13 4.43 7.66 -6.42
CA LEU A 13 5.53 7.15 -5.62
C LEU A 13 4.96 6.43 -4.39
N ALA A 14 5.12 5.12 -4.32
CA ALA A 14 4.70 4.32 -3.16
C ALA A 14 5.87 4.20 -2.18
N PHE A 15 5.80 4.85 -1.02
CA PHE A 15 6.90 4.94 -0.07
C PHE A 15 6.70 4.01 1.14
N SER A 16 7.52 2.97 1.27
CA SER A 16 7.48 2.05 2.42
C SER A 16 8.67 2.27 3.35
N SER A 17 8.39 2.31 4.67
CA SER A 17 9.37 2.24 5.75
C SER A 17 8.98 1.12 6.73
N LYS A 18 9.89 0.70 7.63
CA LYS A 18 9.69 -0.43 8.57
C LYS A 18 8.41 -0.38 9.41
N ASN A 19 7.77 0.78 9.55
CA ASN A 19 6.52 0.94 10.27
C ASN A 19 5.32 0.82 9.31
N TYR A 20 4.83 -0.41 9.12
CA TYR A 20 3.60 -0.69 8.38
C TYR A 20 2.37 -0.26 9.19
N SER A 21 1.96 0.98 9.03
CA SER A 21 0.69 1.46 9.56
C SER A 21 -0.48 1.05 8.68
N MET A 22 -1.62 0.73 9.29
CA MET A 22 -2.84 0.30 8.59
C MET A 22 -3.27 1.27 7.48
N TRP A 23 -3.17 2.58 7.72
CA TRP A 23 -3.49 3.62 6.73
C TRP A 23 -2.62 3.58 5.47
N TYR A 24 -1.37 3.11 5.58
CA TYR A 24 -0.45 3.04 4.45
C TYR A 24 -0.84 1.90 3.50
N LEU A 25 -1.39 0.81 4.03
CA LEU A 25 -1.88 -0.31 3.23
C LEU A 25 -3.11 0.10 2.41
N ASP A 26 -4.03 0.87 3.00
CA ASP A 26 -5.19 1.44 2.28
C ASP A 26 -4.77 2.35 1.13
N GLU A 27 -3.80 3.25 1.37
CA GLU A 27 -3.28 4.11 0.31
C GLU A 27 -2.56 3.32 -0.78
N LEU A 28 -1.83 2.26 -0.42
CA LEU A 28 -1.16 1.38 -1.38
C LEU A 28 -2.15 0.62 -2.27
N VAL A 29 -3.26 0.12 -1.71
CA VAL A 29 -4.34 -0.51 -2.48
C VAL A 29 -4.90 0.47 -3.50
N ASN A 30 -5.23 1.70 -3.07
CA ASN A 30 -5.78 2.73 -3.97
C ASN A 30 -4.81 3.12 -5.10
N ILE A 31 -3.51 3.17 -4.83
CA ILE A 31 -2.47 3.41 -5.85
C ILE A 31 -2.40 2.26 -6.86
N MET A 32 -2.49 1.02 -6.39
CA MET A 32 -2.46 -0.17 -7.25
C MET A 32 -3.73 -0.32 -8.10
N ASP A 33 -4.88 0.05 -7.56
CA ASP A 33 -6.13 0.12 -8.32
C ASP A 33 -6.08 1.23 -9.38
N SER A 34 -5.56 2.41 -9.02
CA SER A 34 -5.40 3.53 -9.95
C SER A 34 -4.40 3.22 -11.07
N LYS A 35 -3.31 2.50 -10.78
CA LYS A 35 -2.39 1.94 -11.78
C LYS A 35 -3.13 1.08 -12.80
N THR A 36 -3.97 0.17 -12.32
CA THR A 36 -4.70 -0.79 -13.17
C THR A 36 -5.76 -0.08 -14.00
N LYS A 37 -6.49 0.87 -13.39
CA LYS A 37 -7.63 1.56 -14.01
C LYS A 37 -7.23 2.67 -14.98
N TYR A 38 -6.15 3.40 -14.68
CA TYR A 38 -5.75 4.60 -15.42
C TYR A 38 -4.38 4.47 -16.10
N GLY A 39 -3.72 3.32 -16.00
CA GLY A 39 -2.42 3.08 -16.64
C GLY A 39 -1.26 3.87 -16.02
N GLN A 40 -1.38 4.26 -14.76
CA GLN A 40 -0.38 5.08 -14.07
C GLN A 40 0.94 4.33 -13.89
N THR A 41 2.05 5.05 -13.89
CA THR A 41 3.34 4.45 -13.52
C THR A 41 3.51 4.53 -12.01
N VAL A 42 3.63 3.37 -11.35
CA VAL A 42 3.92 3.28 -9.91
C VAL A 42 5.37 2.94 -9.70
N ILE A 43 6.09 3.80 -8.97
CA ILE A 43 7.49 3.59 -8.60
C ILE A 43 7.53 3.30 -7.09
N PRO A 44 7.81 2.04 -6.69
CA PRO A 44 7.99 1.74 -5.28
C PRO A 44 9.34 2.27 -4.80
N THR A 45 9.33 2.97 -3.67
CA THR A 45 10.53 3.47 -2.98
C THR A 45 10.58 2.84 -1.59
N PHE A 46 11.67 2.15 -1.30
CA PHE A 46 11.89 1.46 -0.03
C PHE A 46 12.94 2.22 0.76
N TYR A 47 12.58 2.69 1.96
CA TYR A 47 13.51 3.38 2.86
C TYR A 47 13.70 2.55 4.12
N ASP A 48 14.94 2.14 4.38
CA ASP A 48 15.33 1.28 5.50
C ASP A 48 14.57 -0.06 5.54
N VAL A 49 14.09 -0.55 4.39
CA VAL A 49 13.41 -1.83 4.22
C VAL A 49 14.11 -2.60 3.10
N ASP A 50 14.37 -3.88 3.32
CA ASP A 50 14.88 -4.74 2.24
C ASP A 50 13.75 -5.01 1.23
N PRO A 51 13.91 -4.70 -0.07
CA PRO A 51 12.90 -4.97 -1.08
C PRO A 51 12.44 -6.44 -1.12
N SER A 52 13.28 -7.37 -0.68
CA SER A 52 12.94 -8.79 -0.57
C SER A 52 11.97 -9.08 0.58
N GLU A 53 11.97 -8.31 1.67
CA GLU A 53 10.98 -8.42 2.75
C GLU A 53 9.60 -8.01 2.26
N VAL A 54 9.53 -6.95 1.44
CA VAL A 54 8.29 -6.51 0.79
C VAL A 54 7.80 -7.52 -0.24
N ARG A 55 8.70 -7.97 -1.12
CA ARG A 55 8.37 -8.90 -2.21
C ARG A 55 7.96 -10.27 -1.68
N ASN A 56 8.62 -10.76 -0.64
CA ASN A 56 8.42 -12.12 -0.13
C ASN A 56 7.47 -12.16 1.09
N LYS A 57 6.84 -11.04 1.47
CA LYS A 57 5.89 -10.94 2.60
C LYS A 57 6.40 -11.58 3.89
N LYS A 58 7.69 -11.42 4.22
CA LYS A 58 8.22 -12.09 5.43
C LYS A 58 7.74 -11.39 6.70
N GLU A 59 7.12 -12.19 7.58
CA GLU A 59 6.71 -11.98 8.98
C GLU A 59 6.03 -10.64 9.33
N SER A 60 6.69 -9.48 9.18
CA SER A 60 6.12 -8.17 9.59
C SER A 60 5.00 -7.67 8.67
N PHE A 61 5.07 -7.99 7.37
CA PHE A 61 4.02 -7.64 6.42
C PHE A 61 2.78 -8.50 6.62
N GLU A 62 2.97 -9.79 6.84
CA GLU A 62 1.88 -10.75 6.98
C GLU A 62 1.01 -10.41 8.20
N GLU A 63 1.62 -10.10 9.34
CA GLU A 63 0.90 -9.64 10.53
C GLU A 63 0.16 -8.30 10.30
N ALA A 64 0.79 -7.33 9.63
CA ALA A 64 0.17 -6.04 9.34
C ALA A 64 -1.03 -6.18 8.39
N PHE A 65 -0.91 -7.01 7.34
CA PHE A 65 -2.01 -7.33 6.42
C PHE A 65 -3.13 -8.11 7.11
N ALA A 66 -2.80 -9.11 7.94
CA ALA A 66 -3.80 -9.88 8.67
C ALA A 66 -4.59 -9.02 9.67
N LYS A 67 -3.90 -8.12 10.39
CA LYS A 67 -4.54 -7.16 11.30
C LYS A 67 -5.44 -6.18 10.54
N HIS A 68 -5.00 -5.74 9.37
CA HIS A 68 -5.81 -4.87 8.51
C HIS A 68 -7.08 -5.58 8.02
N GLU A 69 -6.97 -6.84 7.56
CA GLU A 69 -8.12 -7.63 7.10
C GLU A 69 -9.14 -7.89 8.22
N SER A 70 -8.68 -8.17 9.45
CA SER A 70 -9.55 -8.35 10.62
C SER A 70 -10.36 -7.09 10.91
N ASN A 71 -9.70 -5.94 11.02
CA ASN A 71 -10.36 -4.67 11.30
C ASN A 71 -11.32 -4.22 10.18
N TYR A 72 -11.04 -4.60 8.94
CA TYR A 72 -11.94 -4.32 7.81
C TYR A 72 -13.21 -5.17 7.87
N LYS A 73 -13.11 -6.45 8.29
CA LYS A 73 -14.28 -7.31 8.51
C LYS A 73 -15.15 -6.80 9.66
N ASP A 74 -14.54 -6.35 10.76
CA ASP A 74 -15.27 -5.80 11.92
C ASP A 74 -15.98 -4.46 11.62
N ALA A 75 -15.58 -3.74 10.57
CA ALA A 75 -16.19 -2.47 10.16
C ALA A 75 -17.37 -2.62 9.18
N VAL A 76 -17.63 -3.83 8.69
CA VAL A 76 -18.66 -4.14 7.67
C VAL A 76 -19.87 -4.89 8.27
N ASP A 77 -19.83 -5.21 9.57
CA ASP A 77 -20.96 -5.75 10.34
C ASP A 77 -21.76 -4.68 11.09
#